data_AF-A0A962URP0-F1
#
_entry.id   AF-A0A962URP0-F1
#
_cell.length_a   1.000
_cell.length_b   1.000
_cell.length_c   1.000
_cell.angle_alpha   90.00
_cell.angle_beta   90.00
_cell.angle_gamma   90.00
#
_symmetry.space_group_name_H-M   'P 1'
#
loop_
_entity.id
_entity.type
_entity.pdbx_description
1 polymer ?
#
loop_
_entity_poly.entity_id
_entity_poly.type
_entity_poly.pdbx_seq_one_letter_code
_entity_poly.pdbx_strand_id
1 'polypeptide(L)'
;MLNGLQVVRMAAASGLLVVMVGCERTAPPAARLAPITVEASYRLLFNDALVGNSLFMLEIDADGRYALQSFTTPAGKMQRDAAHEVLETSRGSIGADGVRPLEFEESVLQDGELALARLTFDWARRALVVEGPGGRRNIGLLPDTQDRLSYLLDAARLAGTGDDSRLLQVASAEAAEETLLRVRGEESLTLPAGEFGAVRVERRTPDEDTSRELWFAPDLMPLPLRALQASDGNSVEMQLEHLSQRPNDPR
;
A
#
# COMPACT_ATOMS: atom_id res chain seq x y z
N MET A 1 -44.21 -76.27 -10.61
CA MET A 1 -43.37 -76.72 -11.74
C MET A 1 -41.91 -76.47 -11.35
N LEU A 2 -41.10 -77.55 -11.35
CA LEU A 2 -39.62 -77.67 -11.49
C LEU A 2 -38.67 -76.78 -10.65
N ASN A 3 -37.45 -77.16 -10.27
CA ASN A 3 -36.70 -78.40 -10.02
C ASN A 3 -35.24 -77.97 -9.76
N GLY A 4 -34.50 -78.61 -8.83
CA GLY A 4 -33.02 -78.73 -8.80
C GLY A 4 -32.16 -77.46 -8.68
N LEU A 5 -30.83 -77.48 -8.61
CA LEU A 5 -29.78 -78.38 -8.12
C LEU A 5 -28.44 -77.62 -8.39
N GLN A 6 -27.45 -77.79 -7.50
CA GLN A 6 -25.99 -77.66 -7.73
C GLN A 6 -25.28 -76.30 -7.95
N VAL A 7 -24.40 -75.99 -6.99
CA VAL A 7 -22.93 -75.76 -7.05
C VAL A 7 -22.36 -74.96 -8.23
N VAL A 8 -21.49 -73.96 -7.96
CA VAL A 8 -20.15 -73.81 -8.59
C VAL A 8 -19.30 -72.69 -7.93
N ARG A 9 -18.14 -73.12 -7.43
CA ARG A 9 -16.77 -72.55 -7.40
C ARG A 9 -16.45 -71.16 -6.81
N MET A 10 -15.52 -71.22 -5.84
CA MET A 10 -14.46 -70.25 -5.57
C MET A 10 -13.77 -69.75 -6.84
N ALA A 11 -13.56 -68.43 -6.92
CA ALA A 11 -12.47 -67.81 -7.65
C ALA A 11 -11.86 -66.71 -6.77
N ALA A 12 -10.60 -66.91 -6.38
CA ALA A 12 -9.78 -65.90 -5.74
C ALA A 12 -9.46 -64.81 -6.76
N ALA A 13 -9.81 -63.56 -6.46
CA ALA A 13 -9.34 -62.40 -7.21
C ALA A 13 -8.35 -61.63 -6.33
N SER A 14 -7.07 -61.79 -6.65
CA SER A 14 -5.98 -60.95 -6.14
C SER A 14 -6.25 -59.49 -6.51
N GLY A 15 -6.72 -58.71 -5.55
CA GLY A 15 -6.82 -57.26 -5.67
C GLY A 15 -5.42 -56.65 -5.54
N LEU A 16 -4.85 -56.24 -6.67
CA LEU A 16 -3.66 -55.43 -6.77
C LEU A 16 -3.89 -54.11 -6.02
N LEU A 17 -3.23 -53.90 -4.88
CA LEU A 17 -3.23 -52.63 -4.16
C LEU A 17 -2.43 -51.63 -5.00
N VAL A 18 -3.12 -50.79 -5.78
CA VAL A 18 -2.53 -49.61 -6.40
C VAL A 18 -2.24 -48.62 -5.28
N VAL A 19 -0.97 -48.56 -4.86
CA VAL A 19 -0.47 -47.47 -4.03
C VAL A 19 -0.48 -46.22 -4.91
N MET A 20 -1.52 -45.40 -4.75
CA MET A 20 -1.52 -44.03 -5.26
C MET A 20 -0.42 -43.30 -4.50
N VAL A 21 0.77 -43.24 -5.09
CA VAL A 21 1.82 -42.31 -4.65
C VAL A 21 1.25 -40.92 -4.89
N GLY A 22 0.67 -40.34 -3.84
CA GLY A 22 0.31 -38.95 -3.83
C GLY A 22 1.60 -38.16 -3.97
N CYS A 23 1.81 -37.54 -5.14
CA CYS A 23 2.71 -36.40 -5.21
C CYS A 23 2.13 -35.33 -4.29
N GLU A 24 2.59 -35.30 -3.04
CA GLU A 24 2.50 -34.11 -2.21
C GLU A 24 3.22 -33.02 -3.00
N ARG A 25 2.46 -32.17 -3.68
CA ARG A 25 2.99 -30.94 -4.27
C ARG A 25 3.41 -30.07 -3.11
N THR A 26 4.66 -30.20 -2.70
CA THR A 26 5.30 -29.25 -1.80
C THR A 26 5.14 -27.88 -2.47
N ALA A 27 4.32 -27.01 -1.88
CA ALA A 27 4.20 -25.65 -2.36
C ALA A 27 5.61 -25.03 -2.34
N PRO A 28 6.04 -24.36 -3.43
CA PRO A 28 7.33 -23.69 -3.43
C PRO A 28 7.38 -22.75 -2.23
N PRO A 29 8.53 -22.66 -1.52
CA PRO A 29 8.67 -21.73 -0.42
C PRO A 29 8.33 -20.32 -0.92
N ALA A 30 7.49 -19.60 -0.17
CA ALA A 30 7.14 -18.23 -0.51
C ALA A 30 8.42 -17.41 -0.69
N ALA A 31 8.52 -16.68 -1.80
CA ALA A 31 9.64 -15.80 -2.07
C ALA A 31 9.75 -14.80 -0.90
N ARG A 32 10.92 -14.78 -0.24
CA ARG A 32 11.19 -13.81 0.83
C ARG A 32 11.58 -12.48 0.21
N LEU A 33 10.97 -11.41 0.67
CA LEU A 33 11.38 -10.07 0.30
C LEU A 33 12.71 -9.74 0.97
N ALA A 34 13.54 -8.93 0.32
CA ALA A 34 14.70 -8.35 0.97
C ALA A 34 14.19 -7.37 2.05
N PRO A 35 14.52 -7.57 3.33
CA PRO A 35 14.05 -6.68 4.38
C PRO A 35 14.65 -5.29 4.20
N ILE A 36 13.83 -4.25 4.30
CA ILE A 36 14.27 -2.87 4.16
C ILE A 36 13.78 -2.00 5.32
N THR A 37 14.61 -1.06 5.71
CA THR A 37 14.25 0.08 6.55
C THR A 37 14.60 1.35 5.79
N VAL A 38 13.59 2.21 5.60
CA VAL A 38 13.72 3.49 4.90
C VAL A 38 13.28 4.60 5.85
N GLU A 39 14.10 5.64 5.94
CA GLU A 39 13.76 6.91 6.55
C GLU A 39 13.96 8.00 5.50
N ALA A 40 12.87 8.69 5.13
CA ALA A 40 12.87 9.70 4.08
C ALA A 40 12.24 10.99 4.62
N SER A 41 12.99 12.09 4.54
CA SER A 41 12.48 13.42 4.90
C SER A 41 12.18 14.21 3.63
N TYR A 42 11.11 15.00 3.69
CA TYR A 42 10.61 15.78 2.59
C TYR A 42 10.34 17.21 3.03
N ARG A 43 10.54 18.13 2.10
CA ARG A 43 10.00 19.48 2.18
C ARG A 43 8.66 19.56 1.47
N LEU A 44 7.73 20.33 2.03
CA LEU A 44 6.42 20.61 1.44
C LEU A 44 6.37 22.06 0.97
N LEU A 45 6.05 22.26 -0.30
CA LEU A 45 5.95 23.56 -0.95
C LEU A 45 4.50 23.82 -1.35
N PHE A 46 3.97 24.99 -1.01
CA PHE A 46 2.72 25.51 -1.54
C PHE A 46 3.02 26.65 -2.48
N ASN A 47 2.69 26.51 -3.77
CA ASN A 47 3.05 27.49 -4.81
C ASN A 47 4.54 27.94 -4.67
N ASP A 48 5.45 26.97 -4.65
CA ASP A 48 6.91 27.12 -4.46
C ASP A 48 7.38 27.64 -3.10
N ALA A 49 6.48 28.01 -2.18
CA ALA A 49 6.84 28.48 -0.85
C ALA A 49 6.89 27.31 0.15
N LEU A 50 7.97 27.20 0.93
CA LEU A 50 8.06 26.23 2.02
C LEU A 50 6.95 26.45 3.06
N VAL A 51 6.14 25.42 3.28
CA VAL A 51 5.01 25.42 4.23
C VAL A 51 5.05 24.27 5.23
N GLY A 52 5.86 23.24 5.01
CA GLY A 52 5.91 22.09 5.90
C GLY A 52 7.09 21.18 5.65
N ASN A 53 7.28 20.23 6.57
CA ASN A 53 8.18 19.11 6.42
C ASN A 53 7.42 17.82 6.69
N SER A 54 7.84 16.73 6.06
CA SER A 54 7.29 15.40 6.31
C SER A 54 8.39 14.36 6.51
N LEU A 55 8.21 13.46 7.47
CA LEU A 55 9.09 12.32 7.72
C LEU A 55 8.33 11.03 7.46
N PHE A 56 8.84 10.21 6.55
CA PHE A 56 8.35 8.87 6.29
C PHE A 56 9.31 7.84 6.88
N MET A 57 8.76 6.87 7.60
CA MET A 57 9.48 5.69 8.08
C MET A 57 8.78 4.44 7.55
N LEU A 58 9.51 3.62 6.82
CA LEU A 58 9.02 2.36 6.27
C LEU A 58 9.89 1.20 6.72
N GLU A 59 9.24 0.16 7.22
CA GLU A 59 9.84 -1.14 7.46
C GLU A 59 9.09 -2.18 6.62
N ILE A 60 9.84 -3.04 5.93
CA ILE A 60 9.32 -4.25 5.29
C ILE A 60 10.15 -5.43 5.79
N ASP A 61 9.48 -6.39 6.40
CA ASP A 61 10.07 -7.63 6.93
C ASP A 61 10.26 -8.68 5.82
N ALA A 62 11.10 -9.68 6.10
CA ALA A 62 11.37 -10.79 5.16
C ALA A 62 10.12 -11.60 4.76
N ASP A 63 9.12 -11.63 5.64
CA ASP A 63 7.84 -12.31 5.45
C ASP A 63 6.80 -11.41 4.75
N GLY A 64 7.18 -10.18 4.38
CA GLY A 64 6.35 -9.22 3.69
C GLY A 64 5.44 -8.39 4.58
N ARG A 65 5.50 -8.50 5.92
CA ARG A 65 4.82 -7.54 6.79
C ARG A 65 5.45 -6.16 6.62
N TYR A 66 4.62 -5.12 6.52
CA TYR A 66 5.09 -3.74 6.45
C TYR A 66 4.50 -2.88 7.56
N ALA A 67 5.26 -1.87 7.96
CA ALA A 67 4.80 -0.73 8.76
C ALA A 67 5.29 0.55 8.10
N LEU A 68 4.36 1.42 7.74
CA LEU A 68 4.62 2.72 7.12
C LEU A 68 4.05 3.82 8.00
N GLN A 69 4.88 4.78 8.37
CA GLN A 69 4.49 5.96 9.15
C GLN A 69 4.86 7.22 8.39
N SER A 70 4.00 8.24 8.48
CA SER A 70 4.21 9.60 7.96
C SER A 70 3.94 10.59 9.10
N PHE A 71 4.87 11.52 9.34
CA PHE A 71 4.67 12.62 10.27
C PHE A 71 4.95 13.95 9.60
N THR A 72 3.93 14.81 9.53
CA THR A 72 3.97 16.10 8.84
C THR A 72 3.76 17.24 9.81
N THR A 73 4.62 18.26 9.71
CA THR A 73 4.59 19.45 10.58
C THR A 73 4.71 20.74 9.76
N PRO A 74 4.16 21.86 10.25
CA PRO A 74 4.27 23.15 9.57
C PRO A 74 5.71 23.68 9.61
N ALA A 75 6.11 24.38 8.55
CA ALA A 75 7.42 24.99 8.41
C ALA A 75 7.34 26.28 7.60
N GLY A 76 8.45 27.02 7.54
CA GLY A 76 8.53 28.25 6.74
C GLY A 76 7.43 29.24 7.10
N LYS A 77 6.58 29.59 6.13
CA LYS A 77 5.51 30.58 6.31
C LYS A 77 4.39 30.12 7.25
N MET A 78 4.24 28.82 7.47
CA MET A 78 3.20 28.24 8.35
C MET A 78 3.74 27.87 9.75
N GLN A 79 5.03 28.12 10.04
CA GLN A 79 5.64 27.70 11.32
C GLN A 79 5.00 28.35 12.56
N ARG A 80 4.40 29.55 12.42
CA ARG A 80 3.74 30.23 13.55
C ARG A 80 2.36 29.65 13.87
N ASP A 81 1.78 28.93 12.91
CA ASP A 81 0.50 28.24 13.03
C ASP A 81 0.78 26.78 13.44
N ALA A 82 1.68 26.59 14.42
CA ALA A 82 2.24 25.32 14.91
C ALA A 82 1.20 24.32 15.46
N ALA A 83 -0.05 24.51 15.09
CA ALA A 83 -1.18 23.77 15.54
C ALA A 83 -1.63 22.71 14.55
N HIS A 84 -1.14 22.67 13.29
CA HIS A 84 -1.51 21.64 12.30
C HIS A 84 -0.43 20.55 12.14
N GLU A 85 -0.51 19.48 12.92
CA GLU A 85 0.37 18.30 12.82
C GLU A 85 -0.43 17.09 12.36
N VAL A 86 0.14 16.29 11.45
CA VAL A 86 -0.52 15.07 10.94
C VAL A 86 0.41 13.88 11.13
N LEU A 87 -0.06 12.87 11.86
CA LEU A 87 0.57 11.56 11.98
C LEU A 87 -0.33 10.52 11.33
N GLU A 88 0.18 9.82 10.32
CA GLU A 88 -0.49 8.70 9.67
C GLU A 88 0.35 7.43 9.86
N THR A 89 -0.30 6.29 10.12
CA THR A 89 0.34 4.97 10.11
C THR A 89 -0.48 3.99 9.29
N SER A 90 0.18 3.13 8.53
CA SER A 90 -0.41 2.00 7.82
C SER A 90 0.40 0.74 8.11
N ARG A 91 -0.29 -0.36 8.37
CA ARG A 91 0.32 -1.68 8.57
C ARG A 91 -0.41 -2.70 7.72
N GLY A 92 0.34 -3.67 7.21
CA GLY A 92 -0.24 -4.74 6.42
C GLY A 92 0.78 -5.74 5.92
N SER A 93 0.49 -6.32 4.76
CA SER A 93 1.37 -7.29 4.10
C SER A 93 1.55 -6.98 2.62
N ILE A 94 2.72 -7.26 2.10
CA ILE A 94 3.08 -7.20 0.68
C ILE A 94 3.37 -8.63 0.24
N GLY A 95 2.66 -9.09 -0.80
CA GLY A 95 2.85 -10.42 -1.36
C GLY A 95 2.81 -10.44 -2.88
N ALA A 96 2.74 -11.64 -3.46
CA ALA A 96 2.60 -11.81 -4.91
C ALA A 96 1.36 -11.08 -5.45
N ASP A 97 0.26 -11.10 -4.69
CA ASP A 97 -1.02 -10.48 -5.04
C ASP A 97 -1.06 -8.94 -4.86
N GLY A 98 0.04 -8.32 -4.40
CA GLY A 98 0.12 -6.88 -4.16
C GLY A 98 0.12 -6.48 -2.68
N VAL A 99 -0.18 -5.21 -2.42
CA VAL A 99 -0.23 -4.61 -1.09
C VAL A 99 -1.61 -4.85 -0.48
N ARG A 100 -1.67 -5.36 0.75
CA ARG A 100 -2.89 -5.55 1.53
C ARG A 100 -2.77 -4.84 2.88
N PRO A 101 -3.32 -3.63 3.05
CA PRO A 101 -3.38 -2.98 4.35
C PRO A 101 -4.28 -3.79 5.29
N LEU A 102 -3.94 -3.81 6.56
CA LEU A 102 -4.75 -4.40 7.64
C LEU A 102 -5.30 -3.31 8.54
N GLU A 103 -4.54 -2.23 8.71
CA GLU A 103 -4.86 -1.13 9.60
C GLU A 103 -4.24 0.17 9.10
N PHE A 104 -5.03 1.24 9.19
CA PHE A 104 -4.59 2.61 9.03
C PHE A 104 -5.05 3.43 10.23
N GLU A 105 -4.19 4.29 10.77
CA GLU A 105 -4.53 5.26 11.81
C GLU A 105 -4.07 6.65 11.38
N GLU A 106 -4.88 7.66 11.67
CA GLU A 106 -4.58 9.06 11.44
C GLU A 106 -4.84 9.85 12.73
N SER A 107 -3.92 10.76 13.03
CA SER A 107 -4.01 11.72 14.13
C SER A 107 -3.70 13.10 13.58
N VAL A 108 -4.70 13.96 13.54
CA VAL A 108 -4.58 15.36 13.14
C VAL A 108 -4.72 16.21 14.40
N LEU A 109 -3.63 16.86 14.81
CA LEU A 109 -3.70 17.96 15.75
C LEU A 109 -3.91 19.22 14.92
N GLN A 110 -5.00 19.95 15.14
CA GLN A 110 -5.30 21.23 14.51
C GLN A 110 -5.79 22.23 15.57
N ASP A 111 -5.13 23.37 15.71
CA ASP A 111 -5.52 24.45 16.65
C ASP A 111 -5.71 23.97 18.11
N GLY A 112 -4.95 22.93 18.49
CA GLY A 112 -5.03 22.28 19.81
C GLY A 112 -6.13 21.23 19.94
N GLU A 113 -6.94 21.04 18.91
CA GLU A 113 -7.95 19.98 18.82
C GLU A 113 -7.36 18.74 18.15
N LEU A 114 -7.55 17.58 18.78
CA LEU A 114 -7.07 16.30 18.26
C LEU A 114 -8.23 15.54 17.61
N ALA A 115 -8.13 15.30 16.30
CA ALA A 115 -8.99 14.40 15.56
C ALA A 115 -8.26 13.08 15.29
N LEU A 116 -8.93 11.96 15.56
CA LEU A 116 -8.41 10.62 15.34
C LEU A 116 -9.29 9.88 14.34
N ALA A 117 -8.67 9.12 13.44
CA ALA A 117 -9.35 8.16 12.59
C ALA A 117 -8.61 6.81 12.52
N ARG A 118 -9.36 5.74 12.32
CA ARG A 118 -8.86 4.37 12.14
C ARG A 118 -9.65 3.68 11.04
N LEU A 119 -8.94 2.97 10.17
CA LEU A 119 -9.51 2.01 9.22
C LEU A 119 -9.01 0.61 9.55
N THR A 120 -9.90 -0.36 9.67
CA THR A 120 -9.53 -1.78 9.85
C THR A 120 -10.08 -2.61 8.70
N PHE A 121 -9.18 -3.30 7.99
CA PHE A 121 -9.45 -4.04 6.77
C PHE A 121 -9.63 -5.53 7.08
N ASP A 122 -10.88 -5.99 7.21
CA ASP A 122 -11.18 -7.42 7.34
C ASP A 122 -11.39 -8.05 5.95
N TRP A 123 -10.28 -8.44 5.33
CA TRP A 123 -10.28 -9.10 4.01
C TRP A 123 -11.07 -10.42 4.00
N ALA A 124 -11.07 -11.17 5.10
CA ALA A 124 -11.76 -12.45 5.19
C ALA A 124 -13.28 -12.27 5.18
N ARG A 125 -13.77 -11.24 5.88
CA ARG A 125 -15.21 -10.90 5.95
C ARG A 125 -15.65 -9.89 4.88
N ARG A 126 -14.71 -9.34 4.10
CA ARG A 126 -14.95 -8.25 3.14
C ARG A 126 -15.62 -7.04 3.79
N ALA A 127 -15.12 -6.66 4.97
CA ALA A 127 -15.64 -5.56 5.77
C ALA A 127 -14.54 -4.55 6.06
N LEU A 128 -14.86 -3.26 5.90
CA LEU A 128 -14.02 -2.13 6.29
C LEU A 128 -14.68 -1.43 7.46
N VAL A 129 -14.01 -1.46 8.61
CA VAL A 129 -14.44 -0.72 9.79
C VAL A 129 -13.78 0.65 9.75
N VAL A 130 -14.59 1.71 9.78
CA VAL A 130 -14.14 3.11 9.80
C VAL A 130 -14.52 3.69 11.15
N GLU A 131 -13.54 4.20 11.88
CA GLU A 131 -13.73 4.90 13.16
C GLU A 131 -13.14 6.30 13.00
N GLY A 132 -13.89 7.34 13.37
CA GLY A 132 -13.41 8.71 13.28
C GLY A 132 -14.34 9.70 14.01
N PRO A 133 -14.21 11.01 13.77
CA PRO A 133 -15.04 12.03 14.42
C PRO A 133 -16.56 11.83 14.18
N GLY A 134 -16.92 11.26 13.03
CA GLY A 134 -18.31 10.90 12.69
C GLY A 134 -18.81 9.58 13.30
N GLY A 135 -18.07 8.97 14.22
CA GLY A 135 -18.37 7.69 14.86
C GLY A 135 -17.88 6.47 14.07
N ARG A 136 -18.36 5.29 14.48
CA ARG A 136 -17.98 4.00 13.90
C ARG A 136 -18.96 3.58 12.81
N ARG A 137 -18.45 3.21 11.64
CA ARG A 137 -19.20 2.67 10.50
C ARG A 137 -18.58 1.37 10.03
N ASN A 138 -19.42 0.47 9.51
CA ASN A 138 -18.96 -0.75 8.85
C ASN A 138 -19.50 -0.74 7.42
N ILE A 139 -18.58 -0.73 6.45
CA ILE A 139 -18.90 -0.67 5.03
C ILE A 139 -18.28 -1.87 4.29
N GLY A 140 -18.75 -2.13 3.08
CA GLY A 140 -18.19 -3.20 2.25
C GLY A 140 -16.74 -2.89 1.88
N LEU A 141 -15.85 -3.88 2.06
CA LEU A 141 -14.47 -3.80 1.58
C LEU A 141 -14.39 -4.32 0.15
N LEU A 142 -14.14 -3.43 -0.79
CA LEU A 142 -13.94 -3.78 -2.19
C LEU A 142 -12.53 -4.38 -2.40
N PRO A 143 -12.34 -5.21 -3.44
CA PRO A 143 -11.01 -5.66 -3.83
C PRO A 143 -10.05 -4.49 -4.06
N ASP A 144 -8.76 -4.73 -3.82
CA ASP A 144 -7.68 -3.75 -4.04
C ASP A 144 -7.83 -2.43 -3.26
N THR A 145 -8.69 -2.38 -2.23
CA THR A 145 -8.80 -1.18 -1.40
C THR A 145 -7.50 -0.94 -0.63
N GLN A 146 -6.99 0.28 -0.76
CA GLN A 146 -5.80 0.80 -0.10
C GLN A 146 -6.19 1.91 0.89
N ASP A 147 -5.31 2.21 1.84
CA ASP A 147 -5.36 3.45 2.61
C ASP A 147 -4.47 4.54 2.00
N ARG A 148 -4.44 5.72 2.63
CA ARG A 148 -3.72 6.91 2.17
C ARG A 148 -2.20 6.75 2.12
N LEU A 149 -1.63 5.75 2.78
CA LEU A 149 -0.21 5.42 2.74
C LEU A 149 0.06 4.15 1.91
N SER A 150 -0.75 3.10 2.07
CA SER A 150 -0.53 1.81 1.40
C SER A 150 -0.64 1.92 -0.13
N TYR A 151 -1.44 2.86 -0.65
CA TYR A 151 -1.52 3.08 -2.09
C TYR A 151 -0.21 3.63 -2.69
N LEU A 152 0.66 4.28 -1.88
CA LEU A 152 1.99 4.72 -2.32
C LEU A 152 2.88 3.51 -2.62
N LEU A 153 2.81 2.47 -1.79
CA LEU A 153 3.54 1.22 -1.99
C LEU A 153 3.03 0.51 -3.27
N ASP A 154 1.73 0.56 -3.51
CA ASP A 154 1.12 -0.02 -4.69
C ASP A 154 1.48 0.75 -5.98
N ALA A 155 1.54 2.08 -5.90
CA ALA A 155 2.03 2.94 -6.98
C ALA A 155 3.51 2.73 -7.27
N ALA A 156 4.35 2.57 -6.24
CA ALA A 156 5.76 2.23 -6.42
C ALA A 156 5.95 0.87 -7.11
N ARG A 157 5.12 -0.12 -6.76
CA ARG A 157 5.10 -1.42 -7.44
C ARG A 157 4.67 -1.29 -8.90
N LEU A 158 3.62 -0.52 -9.19
CA LEU A 158 3.20 -0.24 -10.56
C LEU A 158 4.36 0.35 -11.39
N ALA A 159 5.04 1.35 -10.83
CA ALA A 159 6.22 1.96 -11.46
C ALA A 159 7.36 0.97 -11.74
N GLY A 160 7.54 -0.07 -10.92
CA GLY A 160 8.62 -1.06 -11.08
C GLY A 160 8.29 -2.32 -11.88
N THR A 161 7.01 -2.60 -12.15
CA THR A 161 6.57 -3.85 -12.80
C THR A 161 6.42 -3.74 -14.32
N GLY A 162 6.36 -2.51 -14.86
CA GLY A 162 6.13 -2.25 -16.28
C GLY A 162 4.67 -2.35 -16.72
N ASP A 163 3.73 -2.55 -15.78
CA ASP A 163 2.30 -2.45 -16.05
C ASP A 163 1.90 -0.99 -16.32
N ASP A 164 0.98 -0.76 -17.26
CA ASP A 164 0.59 0.60 -17.69
C ASP A 164 -0.28 1.34 -16.65
N SER A 165 -1.15 0.60 -15.97
CA SER A 165 -2.15 1.20 -15.06
C SER A 165 -2.73 0.20 -14.07
N ARG A 166 -3.28 0.73 -12.99
CA ARG A 166 -3.98 -0.03 -11.96
C ARG A 166 -5.20 0.70 -11.45
N LEU A 167 -6.34 -0.01 -11.40
CA LEU A 167 -7.57 0.48 -10.77
C LEU A 167 -7.63 -0.06 -9.34
N LEU A 168 -7.92 0.81 -8.39
CA LEU A 168 -8.02 0.47 -6.98
C LEU A 168 -9.02 1.39 -6.27
N GLN A 169 -9.27 1.14 -4.99
CA GLN A 169 -10.00 2.07 -4.11
C GLN A 169 -9.02 2.68 -3.12
N VAL A 170 -9.13 3.98 -2.83
CA VAL A 170 -8.39 4.60 -1.71
C VAL A 170 -9.40 5.00 -0.65
N ALA A 171 -9.31 4.39 0.52
CA ALA A 171 -10.17 4.65 1.66
C ALA A 171 -9.55 5.67 2.61
N SER A 172 -10.40 6.57 3.11
CA SER A 172 -10.14 7.49 4.21
C SER A 172 -11.26 7.41 5.26
N ALA A 173 -11.18 8.25 6.29
CA ALA A 173 -12.22 8.37 7.29
C ALA A 173 -13.54 8.91 6.72
N GLU A 174 -13.51 9.58 5.58
CA GLU A 174 -14.66 10.21 4.92
C GLU A 174 -15.32 9.27 3.92
N ALA A 175 -14.51 8.70 3.00
CA ALA A 175 -15.01 7.93 1.87
C ALA A 175 -13.98 6.91 1.36
N ALA A 176 -14.46 5.96 0.57
CA ALA A 176 -13.61 5.17 -0.33
C ALA A 176 -13.83 5.67 -1.75
N GLU A 177 -12.74 6.02 -2.43
CA GLU A 177 -12.75 6.63 -3.75
C GLU A 177 -12.10 5.71 -4.78
N GLU A 178 -12.77 5.51 -5.92
CA GLU A 178 -12.17 4.83 -7.05
C GLU A 178 -11.00 5.64 -7.59
N THR A 179 -9.86 5.00 -7.76
CA THR A 179 -8.62 5.65 -8.14
C THR A 179 -7.96 4.86 -9.26
N LEU A 180 -7.64 5.55 -10.36
CA LEU A 180 -6.83 5.04 -11.45
C LEU A 180 -5.39 5.54 -11.29
N LEU A 181 -4.45 4.63 -11.09
CA LEU A 181 -3.03 4.88 -11.22
C LEU A 181 -2.60 4.60 -12.66
N ARG A 182 -1.81 5.49 -13.27
CA ARG A 182 -1.31 5.30 -14.63
C ARG A 182 0.14 5.77 -14.77
N VAL A 183 0.97 4.91 -15.34
CA VAL A 183 2.36 5.25 -15.67
C VAL A 183 2.38 6.26 -16.83
N ARG A 184 3.19 7.30 -16.69
CA ARG A 184 3.34 8.40 -17.66
C ARG A 184 4.70 8.43 -18.34
N GLY A 185 5.61 7.55 -17.94
CA GLY A 185 6.96 7.42 -18.49
C GLY A 185 8.04 7.77 -17.49
N GLU A 186 9.27 7.77 -17.98
CA GLU A 186 10.47 8.06 -17.21
C GLU A 186 10.94 9.49 -17.45
N GLU A 187 11.48 10.13 -16.40
CA GLU A 187 12.13 11.43 -16.49
C GLU A 187 13.23 11.59 -15.43
N SER A 188 14.11 12.56 -15.63
CA SER A 188 15.15 12.92 -14.65
C SER A 188 14.64 14.01 -13.70
N LEU A 189 14.89 13.85 -12.41
CA LEU A 189 14.54 14.79 -11.37
C LEU A 189 15.77 15.35 -10.68
N THR A 190 15.79 16.68 -10.53
CA THR A 190 16.72 17.39 -9.64
C THR A 190 15.98 17.75 -8.35
N LEU A 191 16.37 17.13 -7.24
CA LEU A 191 15.78 17.32 -5.92
C LEU A 191 16.85 17.77 -4.92
N PRO A 192 16.49 18.30 -3.74
CA PRO A 192 17.49 18.62 -2.70
C PRO A 192 18.35 17.41 -2.30
N ALA A 193 17.79 16.20 -2.36
CA ALA A 193 18.51 14.96 -2.09
C ALA A 193 19.49 14.52 -3.22
N GLY A 194 19.43 15.13 -4.41
CA GLY A 194 20.28 14.80 -5.56
C GLY A 194 19.52 14.65 -6.89
N GLU A 195 20.20 14.04 -7.86
CA GLU A 195 19.66 13.74 -9.19
C GLU A 195 19.17 12.29 -9.26
N PHE A 196 17.98 12.06 -9.82
CA PHE A 196 17.38 10.74 -9.90
C PHE A 196 16.73 10.49 -11.27
N GLY A 197 16.86 9.27 -11.79
CA GLY A 197 15.91 8.77 -12.78
C GLY A 197 14.64 8.32 -12.07
N ALA A 198 13.48 8.72 -12.57
CA ALA A 198 12.20 8.44 -11.94
C ALA A 198 11.12 8.06 -12.95
N VAL A 199 10.26 7.12 -12.55
CA VAL A 199 9.02 6.77 -13.25
C VAL A 199 7.89 7.62 -12.69
N ARG A 200 7.20 8.37 -13.55
CA ARG A 200 6.04 9.16 -13.16
C ARG A 200 4.77 8.33 -13.21
N VAL A 201 4.01 8.37 -12.12
CA VAL A 201 2.68 7.75 -11.97
C VAL A 201 1.68 8.85 -11.67
N GLU A 202 0.64 8.96 -12.48
CA GLU A 202 -0.48 9.85 -12.23
C GLU A 202 -1.59 9.09 -11.48
N ARG A 203 -2.13 9.72 -10.45
CA ARG A 203 -3.33 9.31 -9.73
C ARG A 203 -4.50 10.16 -10.23
N ARG A 204 -5.51 9.50 -10.80
CA ARG A 204 -6.77 10.10 -11.22
C ARG A 204 -7.94 9.60 -10.40
N THR A 205 -8.86 10.51 -10.16
CA THR A 205 -10.11 10.32 -9.45
C THR A 205 -11.28 10.72 -10.36
N PRO A 206 -12.52 10.32 -10.05
CA PRO A 206 -13.69 10.82 -10.76
C PRO A 206 -13.87 12.34 -10.66
N ASP A 207 -13.37 12.94 -9.59
CA ASP A 207 -13.21 14.39 -9.49
C ASP A 207 -12.04 14.85 -10.37
N GLU A 208 -12.35 15.60 -11.43
CA GLU A 208 -11.38 16.09 -12.43
C GLU A 208 -10.71 17.41 -12.01
N ASP A 209 -11.18 18.08 -10.94
CA ASP A 209 -10.64 19.37 -10.50
C ASP A 209 -9.31 19.21 -9.74
N THR A 210 -8.99 17.98 -9.34
CA THR A 210 -7.72 17.65 -8.67
C THR A 210 -6.90 16.66 -9.49
N SER A 211 -5.61 16.94 -9.60
CA SER A 211 -4.64 15.99 -10.17
C SER A 211 -3.54 15.72 -9.17
N ARG A 212 -3.08 14.47 -9.10
CA ARG A 212 -1.93 14.09 -8.29
C ARG A 212 -0.93 13.29 -9.12
N GLU A 213 0.30 13.74 -9.16
CA GLU A 213 1.42 13.07 -9.79
C GLU A 213 2.41 12.60 -8.72
N LEU A 214 3.00 11.43 -8.94
CA LEU A 214 3.95 10.78 -8.05
C LEU A 214 5.14 10.32 -8.87
N TRP A 215 6.35 10.51 -8.37
CA TRP A 215 7.57 10.06 -9.03
C TRP A 215 8.29 9.07 -8.17
N PHE A 216 8.66 7.93 -8.74
CA PHE A 216 9.29 6.83 -8.02
C PHE A 216 10.63 6.47 -8.66
N ALA A 217 11.61 6.11 -7.84
CA ALA A 217 12.75 5.30 -8.26
C ALA A 217 12.61 3.93 -7.58
N PRO A 218 11.92 2.96 -8.20
CA PRO A 218 11.58 1.68 -7.54
C PRO A 218 12.81 0.87 -7.08
N ASP A 219 13.93 1.02 -7.79
CA ASP A 219 15.21 0.40 -7.42
C ASP A 219 15.87 1.04 -6.20
N LEU A 220 15.47 2.26 -5.83
CA LEU A 220 15.98 2.99 -4.69
C LEU A 220 15.10 2.77 -3.45
N MET A 221 13.80 3.09 -3.52
CA MET A 221 12.86 2.83 -2.43
C MET A 221 11.42 2.72 -2.94
N PRO A 222 10.56 2.03 -2.17
CA PRO A 222 9.12 1.95 -2.47
C PRO A 222 8.33 3.17 -1.94
N LEU A 223 8.92 4.37 -1.98
CA LEU A 223 8.27 5.64 -1.61
C LEU A 223 8.52 6.67 -2.72
N PRO A 224 7.63 7.67 -2.90
CA PRO A 224 7.83 8.68 -3.92
C PRO A 224 9.06 9.54 -3.62
N LEU A 225 9.85 9.87 -4.64
CA LEU A 225 10.87 10.91 -4.60
C LEU A 225 10.22 12.31 -4.58
N ARG A 226 9.08 12.42 -5.27
CA ARG A 226 8.32 13.65 -5.44
C ARG A 226 6.84 13.32 -5.50
N ALA A 227 6.01 14.20 -4.96
CA ALA A 227 4.57 14.19 -5.20
C ALA A 227 4.11 15.62 -5.51
N LEU A 228 3.23 15.79 -6.48
CA LEU A 228 2.63 17.07 -6.84
C LEU A 228 1.12 16.89 -6.85
N GLN A 229 0.42 17.69 -6.06
CA GLN A 229 -1.03 17.82 -6.13
C GLN A 229 -1.38 19.22 -6.62
N ALA A 230 -2.18 19.32 -7.67
CA ALA A 230 -2.69 20.58 -8.19
C ALA A 230 -4.22 20.62 -8.12
N SER A 231 -4.75 21.75 -7.65
CA SER A 231 -6.19 22.06 -7.52
C SER A 231 -6.39 23.56 -7.63
N ASP A 232 -7.38 24.00 -8.42
CA ASP A 232 -7.81 25.41 -8.49
C ASP A 232 -6.68 26.43 -8.71
N GLY A 233 -5.69 26.09 -9.54
CA GLY A 233 -4.54 26.95 -9.83
C GLY A 233 -3.50 27.05 -8.71
N ASN A 234 -3.67 26.29 -7.62
CA ASN A 234 -2.68 26.10 -6.57
C ASN A 234 -2.02 24.73 -6.67
N SER A 235 -0.82 24.60 -6.10
CA SER A 235 -0.13 23.32 -5.97
C SER A 235 0.45 23.11 -4.58
N VAL A 236 0.43 21.85 -4.16
CA VAL A 236 1.20 21.33 -3.03
C VAL A 236 2.19 20.32 -3.58
N GLU A 237 3.47 20.53 -3.30
CA GLU A 237 4.55 19.68 -3.77
C GLU A 237 5.36 19.13 -2.60
N MET A 238 5.60 17.83 -2.60
CA MET A 238 6.49 17.13 -1.70
C MET A 238 7.76 16.75 -2.45
N GLN A 239 8.93 17.11 -1.94
CA GLN A 239 10.22 16.83 -2.56
C GLN A 239 11.18 16.18 -1.56
N LEU A 240 11.81 15.08 -1.97
CA LEU A 240 12.78 14.37 -1.15
C LEU A 240 13.97 15.27 -0.80
N GLU A 241 14.22 15.41 0.50
CA GLU A 241 15.29 16.24 1.05
C GLU A 241 16.44 15.38 1.59
N HIS A 242 16.11 14.35 2.36
CA HIS A 242 17.09 13.37 2.84
C HIS A 242 16.55 11.96 2.75
N LEU A 243 17.47 11.02 2.52
CA LEU A 243 17.18 9.60 2.45
C LEU A 243 18.24 8.82 3.23
N SER A 244 17.78 8.02 4.17
CA SER A 244 18.58 7.02 4.87
C SER A 244 17.94 5.66 4.67
N GLN A 245 18.72 4.71 4.16
CA GLN A 245 18.26 3.34 3.95
C GLN A 245 19.25 2.36 4.54
N ARG A 246 18.71 1.32 5.17
CA ARG A 246 19.51 0.21 5.68
C ARG A 246 18.80 -1.10 5.37
N PRO A 247 19.54 -2.16 4.99
CA PRO A 247 19.00 -3.52 5.07
C PRO A 247 18.50 -3.76 6.50
N ASN A 248 17.27 -4.25 6.65
CA ASN A 248 16.76 -4.57 7.98
C ASN A 248 17.41 -5.90 8.45
N ASP A 249 18.12 -5.88 9.57
CA ASP A 249 18.77 -7.07 10.14
C ASP A 249 17.70 -7.87 10.92
N PRO A 250 17.32 -9.08 10.47
CA PRO A 250 16.30 -9.86 11.14
C PRO A 250 16.81 -10.26 12.54
N ARG A 251 16.30 -9.59 13.58
CA ARG A 251 16.48 -10.00 14.98
C ARG A 251 15.67 -11.24 15.33
#